data_AF-A0A916CIK9-F1
#
_entry.id   AF-A0A916CIK9-F1
#
_cell.length_a   1.000
_cell.length_b   1.000
_cell.length_c   1.000
_cell.angle_alpha   90.00
_cell.angle_beta   90.00
_cell.angle_gamma   90.00
#
_symmetry.space_group_name_H-M   'P 1'
#
loop_
_entity.id
_entity.type
_entity.pdbx_description
1 polymer ?
#
loop_
_entity_poly.entity_id
_entity_poly.type
_entity_poly.pdbx_seq_one_letter_code
_entity_poly.pdbx_strand_id
1 'polypeptide(L)' 'AHLINMRDYFKSELEQLAPLAEAGLIEIEPGAVQVTATGWYVVRAVAMTFDRYLQNDKLRERFSRII' A
#
# COMPACT_ATOMS: atom_id res chain seq x y z
N ALA A 1 0.62 -1.88 -22.82
CA ALA A 1 1.03 -2.28 -21.46
C ALA A 1 1.28 -1.01 -20.67
N HIS A 2 0.45 -0.71 -19.67
CA HIS A 2 0.63 0.50 -18.86
C HIS A 2 1.77 0.25 -17.86
N LEU A 3 2.93 0.87 -18.07
CA LEU A 3 4.04 0.85 -17.10
C LEU A 3 3.65 1.69 -15.88
N ILE A 4 2.94 1.07 -14.93
CA ILE A 4 2.80 1.64 -13.59
C ILE A 4 4.07 1.26 -12.83
N ASN A 5 4.92 2.24 -12.52
CA ASN A 5 6.04 2.02 -11.62
C ASN A 5 5.48 1.85 -10.21
N MET A 6 5.44 0.61 -9.74
CA MET A 6 4.83 0.21 -8.46
C MET A 6 5.46 0.97 -7.28
N ARG A 7 6.76 1.27 -7.34
CA ARG A 7 7.45 2.07 -6.32
C ARG A 7 6.97 3.52 -6.26
N ASP A 8 6.71 4.14 -7.40
CA ASP A 8 6.18 5.51 -7.44
C ASP A 8 4.71 5.54 -7.02
N TYR A 9 3.93 4.55 -7.45
CA TYR A 9 2.50 4.47 -7.16
C TYR A 9 2.21 4.20 -5.67
N PHE A 10 3.00 3.32 -5.04
CA PHE A 10 2.83 2.92 -3.64
C PHE A 10 3.85 3.58 -2.70
N LYS A 11 4.47 4.69 -3.10
CA LYS A 11 5.54 5.32 -2.31
C LYS A 11 5.11 5.58 -0.86
N SER A 12 3.92 6.17 -0.68
CA SER A 12 3.40 6.51 0.66
C SER A 12 3.04 5.28 1.49
N GLU A 13 2.55 4.22 0.85
CA GLU A 13 2.24 2.94 1.49
C GLU A 13 3.53 2.25 1.91
N LEU A 14 4.55 2.24 1.06
CA LEU A 14 5.87 1.69 1.37
C LEU A 14 6.55 2.44 2.52
N GLU A 15 6.38 3.77 2.60
CA GLU A 15 6.84 4.57 3.75
C GLU A 15 6.12 4.18 5.06
N GLN A 16 4.82 3.88 5.01
CA GLN A 16 4.06 3.41 6.18
C GLN A 16 4.45 1.99 6.62
N LEU A 17 4.95 1.18 5.70
CA LEU A 17 5.38 -0.19 5.94
C LEU A 17 6.83 -0.30 6.44
N ALA A 18 7.66 0.71 6.19
CA ALA A 18 9.04 0.78 6.68
C ALA A 18 9.22 0.38 8.16
N PRO A 19 8.44 0.90 9.14
CA PRO A 19 8.57 0.49 10.55
C PRO A 19 8.21 -0.99 10.79
N LEU A 20 7.29 -1.57 10.02
CA LEU A 20 6.95 -2.99 10.12
C LEU A 20 8.07 -3.87 9.53
N ALA A 21 8.75 -3.37 8.50
CA ALA A 21 9.93 -4.03 7.94
C ALA A 21 11.11 -3.98 8.91
N GLU A 22 11.36 -2.84 9.56
CA GLU A 22 12.38 -2.72 10.62
C GLU A 22 12.06 -3.62 11.82
N ALA A 23 10.78 -3.83 12.13
CA ALA A 23 10.33 -4.76 13.16
C ALA A 23 10.41 -6.25 12.75
N GLY A 24 10.82 -6.57 11.52
CA GLY A 24 10.91 -7.94 11.01
C GLY A 24 9.55 -8.63 10.78
N LEU A 25 8.48 -7.84 10.69
CA LEU A 25 7.12 -8.34 10.46
C LEU A 25 6.82 -8.50 8.97
N ILE A 26 7.52 -7.77 8.12
CA ILE A 26 7.39 -7.87 6.66
C ILE A 26 8.76 -7.72 6.00
N GLU A 27 8.85 -8.14 4.74
CA GLU A 27 9.99 -7.94 3.86
C GLU A 27 9.53 -7.24 2.59
N ILE A 28 10.25 -6.19 2.19
CA ILE A 28 9.92 -5.39 1.00
C ILE A 28 10.90 -5.76 -0.11
N GLU A 29 10.39 -6.37 -1.17
CA GLU A 29 11.13 -6.73 -2.37
C GLU A 29 10.79 -5.77 -3.53
N PRO A 30 11.61 -5.69 -4.60
CA PRO A 30 11.38 -4.77 -5.72
C PRO A 30 10.02 -4.90 -6.43
N GLY A 31 9.31 -6.02 -6.25
CA GLY A 31 7.99 -6.26 -6.84
C GLY A 31 6.97 -6.92 -5.90
N ALA A 32 7.28 -7.02 -4.60
CA ALA A 32 6.41 -7.71 -3.64
C ALA A 32 6.62 -7.20 -2.22
N VAL A 33 5.61 -7.39 -1.38
CA VAL A 33 5.75 -7.31 0.08
C VAL A 33 5.39 -8.68 0.63
N GLN A 34 6.33 -9.31 1.34
CA GLN A 34 6.12 -10.58 2.01
C GLN A 34 5.85 -10.34 3.49
N VAL A 35 4.89 -11.06 4.05
CA VAL A 35 4.61 -11.04 5.49
C VAL A 35 5.35 -12.21 6.11
N THR A 36 6.15 -11.95 7.15
CA THR A 36 6.89 -13.00 7.85
C THR A 36 5.94 -13.85 8.69
N ALA A 37 6.42 -14.99 9.20
CA ALA A 37 5.62 -15.83 10.09
C ALA A 37 5.08 -15.06 11.32
N THR A 38 5.90 -14.17 11.88
CA THR A 38 5.53 -13.29 13.00
C THR A 38 4.62 -12.14 12.56
N GLY A 39 4.83 -11.61 11.36
CA GLY A 39 3.95 -10.61 10.76
C GLY A 39 2.53 -11.09 10.49
N TRP A 40 2.30 -12.40 10.46
CA TRP A 40 0.98 -12.96 10.19
C TRP A 40 -0.08 -12.51 11.19
N TYR A 41 0.31 -12.26 12.45
CA TYR A 41 -0.59 -11.71 13.47
C TYR A 41 -1.09 -10.28 13.14
N VAL A 42 -0.33 -9.53 12.35
CA VAL A 42 -0.66 -8.15 11.95
C VAL A 42 -1.01 -8.05 10.46
N VAL A 43 -1.20 -9.18 9.77
CA VAL A 43 -1.45 -9.19 8.32
C VAL A 43 -2.64 -8.32 7.91
N ARG A 44 -3.69 -8.25 8.74
CA ARG A 44 -4.85 -7.39 8.45
C ARG A 44 -4.46 -5.92 8.41
N ALA A 45 -3.60 -5.47 9.33
CA ALA A 45 -3.11 -4.10 9.35
C ALA A 45 -2.23 -3.80 8.12
N VAL A 46 -1.36 -4.74 7.74
CA VAL A 46 -0.54 -4.64 6.51
C VAL A 46 -1.43 -4.57 5.26
N ALA A 47 -2.45 -5.42 5.16
CA ALA A 47 -3.39 -5.42 4.04
C ALA A 47 -4.18 -4.11 3.98
N MET A 48 -4.61 -3.56 5.11
CA MET A 48 -5.34 -2.29 5.19
C MET A 48 -4.51 -1.09 4.69
N THR A 49 -3.18 -1.13 4.77
CA THR A 49 -2.30 -0.10 4.18
C THR A 49 -2.42 -0.06 2.65
N PHE A 50 -2.65 -1.22 2.02
CA PHE A 50 -2.85 -1.34 0.58
C PHE A 50 -4.32 -1.36 0.16
N ASP A 51 -5.24 -1.53 1.12
CA ASP A 51 -6.69 -1.50 0.90
C ASP A 51 -7.12 -0.08 0.55
N ARG A 52 -6.91 0.22 -0.73
CA ARG A 52 -7.04 1.53 -1.35
C ARG A 52 -8.04 1.47 -2.49
N TYR A 53 -9.21 0.87 -2.23
CA TYR A 53 -10.44 1.38 -2.82
C TYR A 53 -10.74 2.82 -2.30
N LEU A 54 -10.08 3.28 -1.23
CA LEU A 54 -10.35 4.52 -0.50
C LEU A 54 -9.62 5.81 -0.96
N GLN A 55 -8.60 5.75 -1.83
CA GLN A 55 -7.97 7.00 -2.33
C GLN A 55 -8.33 7.38 -3.76
N ASN A 56 -8.92 6.47 -4.54
CA ASN A 56 -9.43 6.83 -5.87
C ASN A 56 -10.81 7.52 -5.80
N ASP A 57 -11.59 7.29 -4.72
CA ASP A 57 -12.85 8.00 -4.48
C ASP A 57 -12.64 9.45 -4.04
N LYS A 58 -11.61 9.75 -3.23
CA LYS A 58 -11.30 11.14 -2.82
C LYS A 58 -10.88 12.05 -3.98
N LEU A 59 -10.32 11.49 -5.05
CA LEU A 59 -10.03 12.22 -6.29
C LEU A 59 -11.27 12.32 -7.19
N ARG A 60 -12.12 11.29 -7.23
CA ARG A 60 -13.36 11.29 -8.04
C ARG A 60 -14.49 12.15 -7.47
N GLU A 61 -14.65 12.24 -6.15
CA GLU A 61 -15.66 13.11 -5.52
C GLU A 61 -15.43 14.60 -5.75
N ARG A 62 -14.22 15.01 -6.16
CA ARG A 62 -13.88 16.42 -6.42
C ARG A 62 -14.05 16.88 -7.87
N PHE A 63 -14.34 15.96 -8.80
CA PHE A 63 -14.60 16.27 -10.21
C PHE A 63 -16.06 16.10 -10.64
N SER A 64 -16.97 15.67 -9.77
CA SER A 64 -18.41 15.72 -10.04
C SER A 64 -18.98 17.11 -9.70
N ARG A 65 -18.56 18.13 -10.47
CA ARG A 65 -19.34 19.34 -10.66
C ARG A 65 -19.19 19.76 -12.13
N ILE A 66 -20.35 20.04 -12.73
CA ILE A 66 -20.64 20.39 -14.15
C ILE A 66 -21.14 19.19 -14.97
N ILE A 67 -22.44 18.88 -14.88
CA ILE A 67 -23.50 19.31 -15.84
C ILE A 67 -24.76 19.59 -15.02
#